data_AF-A0AA35WKA6-F1
#
_entry.id   AF-A0AA35WKA6-F1
#
_cell.length_a   1.000
_cell.length_b   1.000
_cell.length_c   1.000
_cell.angle_alpha   90.00
_cell.angle_beta   90.00
_cell.angle_gamma   90.00
#
_symmetry.space_group_name_H-M   'P 1'
#
loop_
_entity.id
_entity.type
_entity.pdbx_description
1 polymer ?
#
loop_
_entity_poly.entity_id
_entity_poly.type
_entity_poly.pdbx_seq_one_letter_code
_entity_poly.pdbx_strand_id
1 'polypeptide(L)'
;MRTVQKQYAPLIEGTVELIIKCYAAVHYAMLLDSAAQLVQLFGKEASCSRLMAALLQQLHTLSLPFFQSALVEYPDTLQSYLRLMSTALNTCPALLLGINGVPQDLFDIGLAGLERPEQQTVRFASSFFVSYVSLADTADAVSTVVSDKGGSLVQYLLQAIAGAAPRSHLPFFSEVLGALCAHCASHLSHWLEDLLSQDGFPTHHVSLTEKNDFKATVMRQRGGQGSSRLLKDKVKEFSLMCRGFHGTLYALQT
;
A
#
# COMPACT_ATOMS: atom_id res chain seq x y z
N MET A 1 -25.54 -9.84 11.98
CA MET A 1 -24.13 -10.32 11.92
C MET A 1 -23.79 -11.31 13.03
N ARG A 2 -24.00 -11.00 14.33
CA ARG A 2 -23.71 -11.93 15.44
C ARG A 2 -24.41 -13.31 15.35
N THR A 3 -25.60 -13.39 14.77
CA THR A 3 -26.33 -14.66 14.59
C THR A 3 -25.72 -15.56 13.52
N VAL A 4 -25.16 -14.97 12.46
CA VAL A 4 -24.48 -15.70 11.36
C VAL A 4 -23.11 -16.18 11.83
N GLN A 5 -22.34 -15.34 12.52
CA GLN A 5 -21.04 -15.74 13.11
C GLN A 5 -21.16 -16.96 14.02
N LYS A 6 -22.19 -17.01 14.88
CA LYS A 6 -22.43 -18.17 15.77
C LYS A 6 -22.83 -19.45 15.03
N GLN A 7 -23.50 -19.35 13.89
CA GLN A 7 -23.93 -20.51 13.10
C GLN A 7 -22.81 -21.08 12.22
N TYR A 8 -21.85 -20.25 11.79
CA TYR A 8 -20.74 -20.66 10.92
C TYR A 8 -19.46 -21.05 11.66
N ALA A 9 -19.34 -20.72 12.94
CA ALA A 9 -18.21 -21.13 13.80
C ALA A 9 -17.85 -22.64 13.74
N PRO A 10 -18.78 -23.62 13.67
CA PRO A 10 -18.41 -25.03 13.58
C PRO A 10 -17.89 -25.45 12.19
N LEU A 11 -18.10 -24.64 11.14
CA LEU A 11 -17.68 -24.96 9.77
C LEU A 11 -16.42 -24.18 9.33
N ILE A 12 -15.97 -23.24 10.14
CA ILE A 12 -14.89 -22.31 9.78
C ILE A 12 -13.56 -23.03 9.59
N GLU A 13 -13.27 -24.05 10.42
CA GLU A 13 -12.01 -24.80 10.36
C GLU A 13 -11.89 -25.56 9.03
N GLY A 14 -12.92 -26.32 8.65
CA GLY A 14 -12.95 -27.03 7.37
C GLY A 14 -12.95 -26.07 6.16
N THR A 15 -13.55 -24.89 6.30
CA THR A 15 -13.52 -23.86 5.25
C THR A 15 -12.12 -23.29 5.06
N VAL A 16 -11.42 -22.98 6.16
CA VAL A 16 -10.04 -22.50 6.13
C VAL A 16 -9.10 -23.53 5.52
N GLU A 17 -9.23 -24.79 5.93
CA GLU A 17 -8.44 -25.90 5.38
C GLU A 17 -8.67 -26.06 3.88
N LEU A 18 -9.92 -25.99 3.43
CA LEU A 18 -10.27 -26.08 2.00
C LEU A 18 -9.68 -24.92 1.20
N ILE A 19 -9.77 -23.68 1.70
CA ILE A 19 -9.19 -22.50 1.04
C ILE A 19 -7.69 -22.68 0.86
N ILE A 20 -6.97 -23.09 1.91
CA ILE A 20 -5.51 -23.29 1.86
C ILE A 20 -5.15 -24.38 0.85
N LYS A 21 -5.82 -25.54 0.91
CA LYS A 21 -5.57 -26.66 -0.01
C LYS A 21 -5.82 -26.29 -1.46
N CYS A 22 -6.95 -25.63 -1.75
CA CYS A 22 -7.26 -25.17 -3.10
C CYS A 22 -6.26 -24.11 -3.58
N TYR A 23 -5.90 -23.16 -2.72
CA TYR A 23 -4.98 -22.09 -3.11
C TYR A 23 -3.59 -22.63 -3.42
N ALA A 24 -3.12 -23.63 -2.67
CA ALA A 24 -1.85 -24.31 -2.94
C ALA A 24 -1.82 -25.01 -4.31
N ALA A 25 -2.97 -25.38 -4.87
CA ALA A 25 -3.06 -26.09 -6.15
C ALA A 25 -3.18 -25.16 -7.36
N VAL A 26 -3.90 -24.03 -7.24
CA VAL A 26 -4.32 -23.22 -8.40
C VAL A 26 -4.16 -21.69 -8.24
N HIS A 27 -3.75 -21.19 -7.07
CA HIS A 27 -3.49 -19.76 -6.79
C HIS A 27 -4.60 -18.77 -7.18
N TYR A 28 -5.88 -19.20 -7.19
CA TYR A 28 -6.98 -18.33 -7.63
C TYR A 28 -7.28 -17.15 -6.70
N ALA A 29 -7.40 -15.95 -7.28
CA ALA A 29 -7.75 -14.70 -6.61
C ALA A 29 -9.02 -14.80 -5.72
N MET A 30 -10.05 -15.53 -6.17
CA MET A 30 -11.30 -15.75 -5.41
C MET A 30 -11.08 -16.36 -4.01
N LEU A 31 -10.08 -17.22 -3.88
CA LEU A 31 -9.77 -17.87 -2.60
C LEU A 31 -9.20 -16.87 -1.60
N LEU A 32 -8.39 -15.92 -2.07
CA LEU A 32 -7.89 -14.80 -1.27
C LEU A 32 -9.02 -13.84 -0.88
N ASP A 33 -9.97 -13.57 -1.79
CA ASP A 33 -11.16 -12.77 -1.48
C ASP A 33 -12.05 -13.43 -0.42
N SER A 34 -12.19 -14.75 -0.48
CA SER A 34 -12.92 -15.53 0.52
C SER A 34 -12.20 -15.50 1.87
N ALA A 35 -10.87 -15.65 1.87
CA ALA A 35 -10.06 -15.49 3.08
C ALA A 35 -10.21 -14.08 3.68
N ALA A 36 -10.30 -13.03 2.85
CA ALA A 36 -10.46 -11.65 3.33
C ALA A 36 -11.80 -11.48 4.05
N GLN A 37 -12.87 -12.10 3.55
CA GLN A 37 -14.17 -12.12 4.22
C GLN A 37 -14.11 -12.85 5.57
N LEU A 38 -13.42 -13.99 5.65
CA LEU A 38 -13.23 -14.72 6.91
C LEU A 38 -12.45 -13.87 7.92
N VAL A 39 -11.36 -13.23 7.51
CA VAL A 39 -10.59 -12.33 8.38
C VAL A 39 -11.43 -11.16 8.85
N GLN A 40 -12.23 -10.55 7.98
CA GLN A 40 -13.12 -9.45 8.36
C GLN A 40 -14.18 -9.88 9.38
N LEU A 41 -14.71 -11.10 9.26
CA LEU A 41 -15.76 -11.61 10.15
C LEU A 41 -15.21 -12.14 11.47
N PHE A 42 -14.06 -12.81 11.46
CA PHE A 42 -13.56 -13.61 12.59
C PHE A 42 -12.20 -13.14 13.12
N GLY A 43 -11.52 -12.20 12.46
CA GLY A 43 -10.18 -11.73 12.84
C GLY A 43 -10.11 -11.07 14.23
N LYS A 44 -11.23 -10.52 14.71
CA LYS A 44 -11.34 -9.93 16.06
C LYS A 44 -11.82 -10.93 17.12
N GLU A 45 -12.18 -12.15 16.73
CA GLU A 45 -12.70 -13.16 17.66
C GLU A 45 -11.55 -13.97 18.27
N ALA A 46 -11.39 -13.89 19.59
CA ALA A 46 -10.32 -14.57 20.31
C ALA A 46 -10.34 -16.11 20.11
N SER A 47 -11.52 -16.71 19.99
CA SER A 47 -11.70 -18.14 19.71
C SER A 47 -11.15 -18.56 18.34
N CYS A 48 -11.16 -17.66 17.37
CA CYS A 48 -10.75 -17.92 15.99
C CYS A 48 -9.32 -17.42 15.70
N SER A 49 -8.67 -16.76 16.65
CA SER A 49 -7.36 -16.11 16.50
C SER A 49 -6.29 -17.04 15.92
N ARG A 50 -6.14 -18.25 16.48
CA ARG A 50 -5.16 -19.24 15.99
C ARG A 50 -5.45 -19.68 14.56
N LEU A 51 -6.72 -19.88 14.22
CA LEU A 51 -7.14 -20.30 12.89
C LEU A 51 -6.92 -19.19 11.86
N MET A 52 -7.21 -17.94 12.21
CA MET A 52 -6.96 -16.78 11.33
C MET A 52 -5.46 -16.53 11.13
N ALA A 53 -4.65 -16.70 12.18
CA ALA A 53 -3.21 -16.64 12.06
C ALA A 53 -2.67 -17.73 11.12
N ALA A 54 -3.16 -18.97 11.26
CA ALA A 54 -2.78 -20.06 10.36
C ALA A 54 -3.19 -19.79 8.90
N LEU A 55 -4.41 -19.30 8.67
CA LEU A 55 -4.89 -18.92 7.33
C LEU A 55 -3.98 -17.85 6.70
N LEU A 56 -3.71 -16.76 7.42
CA LEU A 56 -2.88 -15.66 6.93
C LEU A 56 -1.45 -16.12 6.65
N GLN A 57 -0.85 -16.87 7.56
CA GLN A 57 0.50 -17.40 7.40
C GLN A 57 0.60 -18.31 6.18
N GLN A 58 -0.30 -19.28 6.05
CA GLN A 58 -0.25 -20.25 4.94
C GLN A 58 -0.48 -19.58 3.59
N LEU A 59 -1.47 -18.69 3.48
CA LEU A 59 -1.71 -17.95 2.24
C LEU A 59 -0.54 -17.04 1.89
N HIS A 60 0.10 -16.39 2.87
CA HIS A 60 1.30 -15.61 2.64
C HIS A 60 2.45 -16.47 2.13
N THR A 61 2.77 -17.58 2.81
CA THR A 61 3.84 -18.51 2.42
C THR A 61 3.63 -19.09 1.03
N LEU A 62 2.40 -19.42 0.65
CA LEU A 62 2.07 -19.93 -0.69
C LEU A 62 2.14 -18.85 -1.78
N SER A 63 1.85 -17.60 -1.43
CA SER A 63 1.83 -16.48 -2.38
C SER A 63 3.21 -15.89 -2.64
N LEU A 64 4.11 -15.91 -1.65
CA LEU A 64 5.42 -15.28 -1.75
C LEU A 64 6.26 -15.79 -2.95
N PRO A 65 6.52 -17.11 -3.12
CA PRO A 65 7.30 -17.59 -4.27
C PRO A 65 6.57 -17.39 -5.60
N PHE A 66 5.24 -17.41 -5.58
CA PHE A 66 4.40 -17.14 -6.76
C PHE A 66 4.59 -15.70 -7.24
N PHE A 67 4.54 -14.72 -6.33
CA PHE A 67 4.79 -13.33 -6.69
C PHE A 67 6.25 -13.04 -7.04
N GLN A 68 7.23 -13.73 -6.45
CA GLN A 68 8.63 -13.57 -6.86
C GLN A 68 8.91 -14.03 -8.29
N SER A 69 8.12 -14.98 -8.82
CA SER A 69 8.32 -15.55 -10.16
C SER A 69 7.38 -15.00 -11.23
N ALA A 70 6.14 -14.64 -10.88
CA ALA A 70 5.08 -14.35 -11.86
C ALA A 70 4.23 -13.11 -11.53
N LEU A 71 4.77 -12.10 -10.84
CA LEU A 71 4.02 -10.90 -10.42
C LEU A 71 3.31 -10.16 -11.56
N VAL A 72 3.90 -10.17 -12.77
CA VAL A 72 3.38 -9.47 -13.96
C VAL A 72 2.18 -10.21 -14.57
N GLU A 73 2.12 -11.53 -14.44
CA GLU A 73 1.18 -12.37 -15.20
C GLU A 73 -0.20 -12.47 -14.55
N TYR A 74 -0.29 -12.20 -13.23
CA TYR A 74 -1.50 -12.43 -12.43
C TYR A 74 -1.89 -11.19 -11.61
N PRO A 75 -2.25 -10.06 -12.25
CA PRO A 75 -2.57 -8.81 -11.56
C PRO A 75 -3.81 -8.94 -10.67
N ASP A 76 -4.78 -9.77 -11.04
CA ASP A 76 -5.99 -10.05 -10.24
C ASP A 76 -5.66 -10.73 -8.90
N THR A 77 -4.75 -11.70 -8.93
CA THR A 77 -4.32 -12.45 -7.75
C THR A 77 -3.52 -11.56 -6.81
N LEU A 78 -2.65 -10.70 -7.36
CA LEU A 78 -1.96 -9.67 -6.58
C LEU A 78 -2.94 -8.68 -5.95
N GLN A 79 -3.96 -8.24 -6.67
CA GLN A 79 -5.00 -7.35 -6.15
C GLN A 79 -5.75 -7.98 -4.97
N SER A 80 -6.23 -9.21 -5.12
CA SER A 80 -6.93 -9.93 -4.03
C SER A 80 -6.01 -10.23 -2.85
N TYR A 81 -4.72 -10.48 -3.09
CA TYR A 81 -3.72 -10.61 -2.03
C TYR A 81 -3.54 -9.30 -1.24
N LEU A 82 -3.29 -8.18 -1.93
CA LEU A 82 -3.13 -6.87 -1.29
C LEU A 82 -4.39 -6.47 -0.51
N ARG A 83 -5.57 -6.82 -1.04
CA ARG A 83 -6.84 -6.66 -0.33
C ARG A 83 -6.92 -7.50 0.94
N LEU A 84 -6.55 -8.78 0.88
CA LEU A 84 -6.52 -9.66 2.05
C LEU A 84 -5.57 -9.10 3.13
N MET A 85 -4.35 -8.73 2.74
CA MET A 85 -3.36 -8.18 3.68
C MET A 85 -3.83 -6.86 4.28
N SER A 86 -4.38 -5.94 3.49
CA SER A 86 -5.00 -4.71 4.00
C SER A 86 -6.12 -5.02 5.00
N THR A 87 -6.97 -6.00 4.71
CA THR A 87 -8.06 -6.41 5.60
C THR A 87 -7.51 -6.92 6.93
N ALA A 88 -6.46 -7.73 6.90
CA ALA A 88 -5.80 -8.25 8.09
C ALA A 88 -5.12 -7.14 8.91
N LEU A 89 -4.39 -6.22 8.27
CA LEU A 89 -3.76 -5.08 8.93
C LEU A 89 -4.79 -4.19 9.67
N ASN A 90 -5.97 -3.99 9.08
CA ASN A 90 -7.03 -3.18 9.70
C ASN A 90 -7.87 -3.94 10.76
N THR A 91 -7.82 -5.27 10.76
CA THR A 91 -8.72 -6.09 11.59
C THR A 91 -8.00 -6.76 12.75
N CYS A 92 -6.83 -7.36 12.48
CA CYS A 92 -6.05 -8.16 13.41
C CYS A 92 -4.53 -8.07 13.09
N PRO A 93 -3.94 -6.86 13.12
CA PRO A 93 -2.57 -6.63 12.66
C PRO A 93 -1.53 -7.49 13.39
N ALA A 94 -1.72 -7.72 14.69
CA ALA A 94 -0.82 -8.54 15.50
C ALA A 94 -0.67 -9.99 15.00
N LEU A 95 -1.72 -10.57 14.39
CA LEU A 95 -1.66 -11.94 13.86
C LEU A 95 -0.82 -12.04 12.59
N LEU A 96 -0.79 -10.98 11.78
CA LEU A 96 -0.02 -10.93 10.54
C LEU A 96 1.42 -10.48 10.79
N LEU A 97 1.60 -9.42 11.58
CA LEU A 97 2.90 -8.79 11.83
C LEU A 97 3.76 -9.55 12.86
N GLY A 98 3.17 -10.47 13.64
CA GLY A 98 3.89 -11.34 14.55
C GLY A 98 4.66 -12.48 13.87
N ILE A 99 4.50 -12.64 12.56
CA ILE A 99 5.18 -13.67 11.77
C ILE A 99 6.51 -13.10 11.25
N ASN A 100 7.62 -13.80 11.50
CA ASN A 100 8.95 -13.37 11.06
C ASN A 100 9.03 -13.21 9.53
N GLY A 101 9.68 -12.14 9.07
CA GLY A 101 9.85 -11.83 7.64
C GLY A 101 8.65 -11.14 6.99
N VAL A 102 7.43 -11.47 7.42
CA VAL A 102 6.18 -10.97 6.81
C VAL A 102 6.11 -9.44 6.71
N PRO A 103 6.45 -8.63 7.73
CA PRO A 103 6.42 -7.18 7.59
C PRO A 103 7.26 -6.67 6.41
N GLN A 104 8.43 -7.25 6.18
CA GLN A 104 9.31 -6.87 5.06
C GLN A 104 8.77 -7.39 3.72
N ASP A 105 8.35 -8.64 3.67
CA ASP A 105 7.79 -9.25 2.45
C ASP A 105 6.55 -8.49 1.97
N LEU A 106 5.71 -8.05 2.90
CA LEU A 106 4.54 -7.21 2.61
C LEU A 106 4.92 -5.85 2.02
N PHE A 107 5.99 -5.23 2.54
CA PHE A 107 6.49 -3.98 1.98
C PHE A 107 6.97 -4.17 0.54
N ASP A 108 7.75 -5.22 0.29
CA ASP A 108 8.31 -5.52 -1.04
C ASP A 108 7.24 -5.84 -2.07
N ILE A 109 6.27 -6.68 -1.71
CA ILE A 109 5.13 -6.99 -2.59
C ILE A 109 4.27 -5.74 -2.83
N GLY A 110 4.05 -4.93 -1.80
CA GLY A 110 3.33 -3.67 -1.91
C GLY A 110 4.00 -2.72 -2.91
N LEU A 111 5.33 -2.55 -2.81
CA LEU A 111 6.10 -1.68 -3.68
C LEU A 111 6.06 -2.19 -5.14
N ALA A 112 6.27 -3.49 -5.35
CA ALA A 112 6.14 -4.11 -6.67
C ALA A 112 4.72 -3.93 -7.26
N GLY A 113 3.71 -3.90 -6.40
CA GLY A 113 2.31 -3.61 -6.75
C GLY A 113 2.08 -2.16 -7.20
N LEU A 114 2.80 -1.18 -6.62
CA LEU A 114 2.74 0.21 -7.09
C LEU A 114 3.39 0.38 -8.46
N GLU A 115 4.47 -0.35 -8.73
CA GLU A 115 5.20 -0.35 -10.01
C GLU A 115 4.41 -0.94 -11.18
N ARG A 116 3.22 -1.51 -10.91
CA ARG A 116 2.39 -2.12 -11.93
C ARG A 116 1.72 -1.08 -12.85
N PRO A 117 1.56 -1.38 -14.15
CA PRO A 117 0.88 -0.47 -15.08
C PRO A 117 -0.64 -0.45 -14.88
N GLU A 118 -1.25 -1.49 -14.28
CA GLU A 118 -2.69 -1.56 -14.10
C GLU A 118 -3.14 -0.64 -12.96
N GLN A 119 -3.95 0.37 -13.30
CA GLN A 119 -4.47 1.34 -12.34
C GLN A 119 -5.14 0.69 -11.11
N GLN A 120 -5.88 -0.41 -11.32
CA GLN A 120 -6.55 -1.10 -10.23
C GLN A 120 -5.56 -1.76 -9.27
N THR A 121 -4.46 -2.33 -9.77
CA THR A 121 -3.38 -2.87 -8.94
C THR A 121 -2.73 -1.77 -8.11
N VAL A 122 -2.40 -0.64 -8.74
CA VAL A 122 -1.83 0.53 -8.05
C VAL A 122 -2.76 1.06 -6.97
N ARG A 123 -4.07 1.06 -7.21
CA ARG A 123 -5.08 1.44 -6.21
C ARG A 123 -5.04 0.52 -4.99
N PHE A 124 -5.04 -0.80 -5.19
CA PHE A 124 -4.98 -1.75 -4.08
C PHE A 124 -3.64 -1.66 -3.33
N ALA A 125 -2.52 -1.51 -4.03
CA ALA A 125 -1.20 -1.33 -3.42
C ALA A 125 -1.11 -0.02 -2.60
N SER A 126 -1.69 1.07 -3.12
CA SER A 126 -1.73 2.35 -2.40
C SER A 126 -2.61 2.25 -1.16
N SER A 127 -3.80 1.64 -1.25
CA SER A 127 -4.66 1.39 -0.10
C SER A 127 -3.97 0.50 0.94
N PHE A 128 -3.22 -0.50 0.50
CA PHE A 128 -2.40 -1.35 1.36
C PHE A 128 -1.36 -0.52 2.11
N PHE A 129 -0.60 0.34 1.41
CA PHE A 129 0.42 1.17 2.05
C PHE A 129 -0.17 2.17 3.04
N VAL A 130 -1.35 2.74 2.78
CA VAL A 130 -2.04 3.58 3.76
C VAL A 130 -2.30 2.81 5.05
N SER A 131 -2.81 1.57 4.96
CA SER A 131 -3.03 0.72 6.13
C SER A 131 -1.72 0.28 6.80
N TYR A 132 -0.72 -0.13 6.02
CA TYR A 132 0.58 -0.58 6.52
C TYR A 132 1.31 0.54 7.26
N VAL A 133 1.46 1.71 6.65
CA VAL A 133 2.15 2.87 7.24
C VAL A 133 1.43 3.37 8.49
N SER A 134 0.09 3.29 8.55
CA SER A 134 -0.65 3.69 9.76
C SER A 134 -0.31 2.87 11.01
N LEU A 135 0.27 1.68 10.83
CA LEU A 135 0.70 0.83 11.92
C LEU A 135 2.12 1.15 12.41
N ALA A 136 2.87 2.02 11.74
CA ALA A 136 4.20 2.42 12.18
C ALA A 136 4.21 3.05 13.59
N ASP A 137 3.09 3.68 13.99
CA ASP A 137 2.94 4.28 15.33
C ASP A 137 2.77 3.23 16.45
N THR A 138 2.36 2.00 16.10
CA THR A 138 1.90 0.99 17.08
C THR A 138 2.59 -0.36 16.95
N ALA A 139 3.29 -0.62 15.85
CA ALA A 139 3.97 -1.88 15.57
C ALA A 139 5.44 -1.65 15.20
N ASP A 140 6.35 -2.01 16.12
CA ASP A 140 7.79 -1.82 15.95
C ASP A 140 8.36 -2.49 14.70
N ALA A 141 7.83 -3.65 14.33
CA ALA A 141 8.25 -4.37 13.13
C ALA A 141 7.95 -3.56 11.85
N VAL A 142 6.80 -2.88 11.79
CA VAL A 142 6.45 -1.98 10.68
C VAL A 142 7.30 -0.72 10.73
N SER A 143 7.44 -0.11 11.91
CA SER A 143 8.27 1.08 12.09
C SER A 143 9.71 0.86 11.62
N THR A 144 10.29 -0.29 11.95
CA THR A 144 11.63 -0.70 11.52
C THR A 144 11.72 -0.80 10.01
N VAL A 145 10.79 -1.51 9.36
CA VAL A 145 10.78 -1.68 7.90
C VAL A 145 10.57 -0.36 7.18
N VAL A 146 9.65 0.49 7.65
CA VAL A 146 9.40 1.81 7.06
C VAL A 146 10.62 2.71 7.23
N SER A 147 11.30 2.67 8.36
CA SER A 147 12.52 3.46 8.59
C SER A 147 13.66 3.04 7.65
N ASP A 148 13.82 1.74 7.40
CA ASP A 148 14.86 1.18 6.53
C ASP A 148 14.56 1.38 5.03
N LYS A 149 13.33 1.07 4.61
CA LYS A 149 12.96 0.96 3.18
C LYS A 149 12.06 2.09 2.68
N GLY A 150 11.53 2.93 3.56
CA GLY A 150 10.58 4.00 3.22
C GLY A 150 11.18 5.06 2.28
N GLY A 151 12.49 5.27 2.31
CA GLY A 151 13.18 6.13 1.34
C GLY A 151 12.99 5.66 -0.10
N SER A 152 13.09 4.35 -0.35
CA SER A 152 12.86 3.76 -1.68
C SER A 152 11.40 3.91 -2.15
N LEU A 153 10.44 3.79 -1.23
CA LEU A 153 9.03 4.07 -1.52
C LEU A 153 8.83 5.55 -1.92
N VAL A 154 9.40 6.50 -1.18
CA VAL A 154 9.30 7.93 -1.51
C VAL A 154 9.98 8.24 -2.84
N GLN A 155 11.15 7.66 -3.10
CA GLN A 155 11.86 7.81 -4.37
C GLN A 155 10.99 7.33 -5.55
N TYR A 156 10.41 6.14 -5.43
CA TYR A 156 9.48 5.61 -6.43
C TYR A 156 8.30 6.56 -6.66
N LEU A 157 7.64 7.03 -5.59
CA LEU A 157 6.49 7.94 -5.69
C LEU A 157 6.87 9.24 -6.42
N LEU A 158 8.02 9.83 -6.11
CA LEU A 158 8.49 11.05 -6.77
C LEU A 158 8.76 10.85 -8.27
N GLN A 159 9.38 9.72 -8.65
CA GLN A 159 9.61 9.38 -10.05
C GLN A 159 8.29 9.13 -10.80
N ALA A 160 7.37 8.39 -10.17
CA ALA A 160 6.04 8.10 -10.71
C ALA A 160 5.24 9.40 -10.94
N ILE A 161 5.26 10.30 -9.96
CA ILE A 161 4.64 11.64 -10.06
C ILE A 161 5.31 12.46 -11.17
N ALA A 162 6.64 12.42 -11.30
CA ALA A 162 7.37 13.20 -12.29
C ALA A 162 7.15 12.77 -13.74
N GLY A 163 6.69 11.53 -13.97
CA GLY A 163 6.40 11.07 -15.33
C GLY A 163 6.42 9.57 -15.53
N ALA A 164 7.01 8.80 -14.61
CA ALA A 164 7.20 7.36 -14.79
C ALA A 164 5.89 6.55 -14.70
N ALA A 165 4.78 7.15 -14.24
CA ALA A 165 3.47 6.52 -14.20
C ALA A 165 2.38 7.37 -14.91
N PRO A 166 1.25 6.76 -15.33
CA PRO A 166 0.10 7.49 -15.84
C PRO A 166 -0.46 8.53 -14.85
N ARG A 167 -0.97 9.67 -15.37
CA ARG A 167 -1.58 10.72 -14.52
C ARG A 167 -2.79 10.25 -13.71
N SER A 168 -3.49 9.22 -14.20
CA SER A 168 -4.61 8.57 -13.50
C SER A 168 -4.20 7.90 -12.18
N HIS A 169 -2.90 7.67 -11.96
CA HIS A 169 -2.38 7.04 -10.74
C HIS A 169 -2.06 8.06 -9.63
N LEU A 170 -1.89 9.34 -9.98
CA LEU A 170 -1.51 10.41 -9.04
C LEU A 170 -2.40 10.51 -7.79
N PRO A 171 -3.75 10.34 -7.88
CA PRO A 171 -4.59 10.35 -6.68
C PRO A 171 -4.20 9.27 -5.66
N PHE A 172 -3.74 8.10 -6.11
CA PHE A 172 -3.36 7.00 -5.20
C PHE A 172 -1.99 7.26 -4.56
N PHE A 173 -1.02 7.77 -5.33
CA PHE A 173 0.29 8.17 -4.78
C PHE A 173 0.17 9.27 -3.74
N SER A 174 -0.76 10.22 -3.94
CA SER A 174 -1.03 11.27 -2.95
C SER A 174 -1.56 10.71 -1.63
N GLU A 175 -2.30 9.60 -1.65
CA GLU A 175 -2.80 8.95 -0.43
C GLU A 175 -1.66 8.31 0.35
N VAL A 176 -0.71 7.66 -0.34
CA VAL A 176 0.49 7.09 0.28
C VAL A 176 1.39 8.18 0.89
N LEU A 177 1.65 9.27 0.17
CA LEU A 177 2.39 10.43 0.70
C LEU A 177 1.68 11.03 1.93
N GLY A 178 0.35 11.10 1.90
CA GLY A 178 -0.45 11.56 3.03
C GLY A 178 -0.30 10.66 4.26
N ALA A 179 -0.32 9.34 4.09
CA ALA A 179 -0.10 8.39 5.17
C ALA A 179 1.31 8.50 5.77
N LEU A 180 2.34 8.61 4.92
CA LEU A 180 3.72 8.85 5.35
C LEU A 180 3.86 10.18 6.10
N CYS A 181 3.17 11.24 5.68
CA CYS A 181 3.18 12.51 6.39
C CYS A 181 2.46 12.43 7.74
N ALA A 182 1.39 11.65 7.83
CA ALA A 182 0.62 11.49 9.07
C ALA A 182 1.38 10.68 10.13
N HIS A 183 2.05 9.59 9.74
CA HIS A 183 2.61 8.60 10.67
C HIS A 183 4.15 8.57 10.69
N CYS A 184 4.82 9.12 9.68
CA CYS A 184 6.27 9.05 9.52
C CYS A 184 6.87 10.42 9.14
N ALA A 185 6.30 11.52 9.66
CA ALA A 185 6.64 12.88 9.26
C ALA A 185 8.14 13.22 9.35
N SER A 186 8.82 12.76 10.41
CA SER A 186 10.25 12.99 10.60
C SER A 186 11.08 12.33 9.48
N HIS A 187 10.83 11.05 9.23
CA HIS A 187 11.48 10.29 8.16
C HIS A 187 11.15 10.86 6.78
N LEU A 188 9.87 11.15 6.52
CA LEU A 188 9.44 11.73 5.25
C LEU A 188 10.13 13.06 4.96
N SER A 189 10.26 13.93 5.97
CA SER A 189 10.96 15.22 5.81
C SER A 189 12.41 15.04 5.40
N HIS A 190 13.09 14.04 5.95
CA HIS A 190 14.48 13.70 5.63
C HIS A 190 14.58 13.16 4.21
N TRP A 191 13.78 12.14 3.86
CA TRP A 191 13.79 11.56 2.52
C TRP A 191 13.46 12.59 1.43
N LEU A 192 12.49 13.48 1.68
CA LEU A 192 12.17 14.55 0.74
C LEU A 192 13.31 15.57 0.59
N GLU A 193 14.04 15.89 1.67
CA GLU A 193 15.22 16.76 1.57
C GLU A 193 16.31 16.10 0.72
N ASP A 194 16.66 14.86 1.05
CA ASP A 194 17.76 14.13 0.39
C ASP A 194 17.48 13.89 -1.10
N LEU A 195 16.24 13.56 -1.44
CA LEU A 195 15.87 13.24 -2.82
C LEU A 195 15.71 14.51 -3.65
N LEU A 196 15.01 15.55 -3.15
CA LEU A 196 14.73 16.75 -3.93
C LEU A 196 15.93 17.71 -4.05
N SER A 197 16.91 17.62 -3.15
CA SER A 197 18.17 18.36 -3.25
C SER A 197 19.10 17.83 -4.34
N GLN A 198 18.88 16.60 -4.83
CA GLN A 198 19.66 16.04 -5.94
C GLN A 198 19.38 16.79 -7.23
N ASP A 199 20.46 17.15 -7.93
CA ASP A 199 20.36 17.79 -9.25
C ASP A 199 19.75 16.83 -10.26
N GLY A 200 18.88 17.35 -11.13
CA GLY A 200 18.14 16.56 -12.12
C GLY A 200 17.08 15.60 -11.59
N PHE A 201 16.92 15.44 -10.26
CA PHE A 201 15.88 14.59 -9.68
C PHE A 201 14.66 15.40 -9.17
N PRO A 202 13.41 14.96 -9.38
CA PRO A 202 13.01 13.81 -10.19
C PRO A 202 13.03 14.10 -11.71
N THR A 203 13.29 15.36 -12.09
CA THR A 203 13.46 15.83 -13.48
C THR A 203 14.17 17.19 -13.47
N HIS A 204 14.75 17.58 -14.61
CA HIS A 204 15.36 18.90 -14.83
C HIS A 204 14.34 20.02 -15.06
N HIS A 205 13.05 19.71 -15.22
CA HIS A 205 12.02 20.71 -15.52
C HIS A 205 11.56 21.53 -14.31
N VAL A 206 11.90 21.12 -13.08
CA VAL A 206 11.48 21.79 -11.85
C VAL A 206 12.66 22.44 -11.15
N SER A 207 12.51 23.72 -10.81
CA SER A 207 13.46 24.50 -10.02
C SER A 207 13.50 24.06 -8.56
N LEU A 208 14.58 24.40 -7.85
CA LEU A 208 14.71 24.15 -6.42
C LEU A 208 13.57 24.81 -5.61
N THR A 209 13.10 25.99 -6.04
CA THR A 209 11.99 26.69 -5.39
C THR A 209 10.68 25.91 -5.50
N GLU A 210 10.37 25.37 -6.68
CA GLU A 210 9.16 24.54 -6.89
C GLU A 210 9.23 23.22 -6.12
N LYS A 211 10.43 22.61 -6.05
CA LYS A 211 10.66 21.42 -5.21
C LYS A 211 10.44 21.72 -3.72
N ASN A 212 10.96 22.85 -3.23
CA ASN A 212 10.79 23.28 -1.84
C ASN A 212 9.33 23.59 -1.50
N ASP A 213 8.59 24.22 -2.41
CA ASP A 213 7.16 24.48 -2.25
C ASP A 213 6.32 23.20 -2.24
N PHE A 214 6.64 22.24 -3.12
CA PHE A 214 6.04 20.91 -3.09
C PHE A 214 6.29 20.22 -1.74
N LYS A 215 7.56 20.15 -1.30
CA LYS A 215 7.92 19.58 0.01
C LYS A 215 7.16 20.26 1.15
N ALA A 216 7.14 21.59 1.20
CA ALA A 216 6.44 22.34 2.23
C ALA A 216 4.94 22.01 2.26
N THR A 217 4.32 21.88 1.09
CA THR A 217 2.89 21.54 0.98
C THR A 217 2.62 20.11 1.43
N VAL A 218 3.48 19.14 1.08
CA VAL A 218 3.38 17.74 1.55
C VAL A 218 3.49 17.70 3.08
N MET A 219 4.48 18.37 3.67
CA MET A 219 4.73 18.35 5.12
C MET A 219 3.68 19.11 5.94
N ARG A 220 2.94 20.02 5.34
CA ARG A 220 1.82 20.74 5.97
C ARG A 220 0.55 19.89 6.14
N GLN A 221 0.50 18.70 5.54
CA GLN A 221 -0.66 17.82 5.63
C GLN A 221 -0.68 17.12 6.99
N ARG A 222 -1.26 17.77 8.00
CA ARG A 222 -1.53 17.17 9.31
C ARG A 222 -3.04 17.07 9.52
N GLY A 223 -3.57 15.85 9.33
CA GLY A 223 -4.86 15.36 9.83
C GLY A 223 -6.11 16.19 9.50
N GLY A 224 -6.77 15.90 8.36
CA GLY A 224 -8.14 16.36 8.07
C GLY A 224 -8.59 16.10 6.62
N GLN A 225 -9.91 16.01 6.36
CA GLN A 225 -10.45 15.76 5.00
C GLN A 225 -10.07 16.84 3.97
N GLY A 226 -10.03 18.12 4.37
CA GLY A 226 -9.63 19.23 3.48
C GLY A 226 -8.14 19.20 3.10
N SER A 227 -7.31 18.63 3.95
CA SER A 227 -5.86 18.45 3.74
C SER A 227 -5.59 17.43 2.62
N SER A 228 -6.36 16.33 2.55
CA SER A 228 -6.22 15.34 1.47
C SER A 228 -6.45 15.92 0.06
N ARG A 229 -7.40 16.86 -0.09
CA ARG A 229 -7.69 17.50 -1.39
C ARG A 229 -6.54 18.41 -1.83
N LEU A 230 -6.02 19.24 -0.91
CA LEU A 230 -4.88 20.12 -1.20
C LEU A 230 -3.65 19.31 -1.64
N LEU A 231 -3.36 18.20 -0.98
CA LEU A 231 -2.26 17.31 -1.36
C LEU A 231 -2.47 16.73 -2.76
N LYS A 232 -3.68 16.26 -3.07
CA LYS A 232 -4.03 15.74 -4.40
C LYS A 232 -3.81 16.78 -5.50
N ASP A 233 -4.27 18.01 -5.27
CA ASP A 233 -4.13 19.10 -6.22
C ASP A 233 -2.65 19.49 -6.39
N LYS A 234 -1.88 19.54 -5.30
CA LYS A 234 -0.44 19.82 -5.35
C LYS A 234 0.35 18.73 -6.07
N VAL A 235 0.04 17.45 -5.86
CA VAL A 235 0.68 16.34 -6.57
C VAL A 235 0.38 16.42 -8.08
N LYS A 236 -0.84 16.79 -8.47
CA LYS A 236 -1.20 17.01 -9.88
C LYS A 236 -0.42 18.18 -10.48
N GLU A 237 -0.38 19.31 -9.79
CA GLU A 237 0.38 20.49 -10.21
C GLU A 237 1.87 20.17 -10.38
N PHE A 238 2.48 19.53 -9.39
CA PHE A 238 3.88 19.13 -9.43
C PHE A 238 4.18 18.14 -10.55
N SER A 239 3.27 17.19 -10.81
CA SER A 239 3.38 16.28 -11.96
C SER A 239 3.36 17.04 -13.30
N LEU A 240 2.52 18.06 -13.44
CA LEU A 240 2.47 18.89 -14.66
C LEU A 240 3.76 19.69 -14.86
N MET A 241 4.30 20.27 -13.79
CA MET A 241 5.60 20.98 -13.82
C MET A 241 6.71 20.02 -14.23
N CYS A 242 6.78 18.84 -13.61
CA CYS A 242 7.79 17.83 -13.92
C CYS A 242 7.78 17.37 -15.38
N ARG A 243 6.58 17.29 -15.98
CA ARG A 243 6.41 16.88 -17.39
C ARG A 243 6.56 18.02 -18.39
N GLY A 244 6.80 19.25 -17.94
CA GLY A 244 6.91 20.43 -18.81
C GLY A 244 5.57 20.94 -19.35
N PHE A 245 4.43 20.55 -18.75
CA PHE A 245 3.10 20.96 -19.18
C PHE A 245 2.53 22.16 -18.40
N HIS A 246 3.22 22.64 -17.37
CA HIS A 246 2.74 23.76 -16.56
C HIS A 246 2.61 25.05 -17.40
N GLY A 247 1.44 25.70 -17.35
CA GLY A 247 1.15 26.90 -18.15
C GLY A 247 0.78 26.66 -19.63
N THR A 248 0.65 25.40 -20.07
CA THR A 248 0.21 25.06 -21.44
C THR A 248 -1.29 24.73 -21.50
N LEU A 249 -1.92 24.90 -22.67
CA LEU A 249 -3.34 24.55 -22.87
C LEU A 249 -3.65 23.06 -22.58
N TYR A 250 -2.64 22.20 -22.61
CA TYR A 250 -2.74 20.77 -22.24
C TYR A 250 -2.90 20.53 -20.74
N ALA A 251 -2.63 21.53 -19.88
CA ALA A 251 -2.93 21.47 -18.45
C ALA A 251 -4.44 21.53 -18.15
N LEU A 252 -5.24 22.04 -19.10
CA LEU A 252 -6.69 22.21 -18.97
C LEU A 252 -7.49 21.01 -19.50
N GLN A 253 -6.82 20.06 -20.17
CA GLN A 253 -7.41 18.80 -20.63
C GLN A 253 -7.00 17.65 -19.69
N THR A 254 -7.61 17.63 -18.49
CA THR A 254 -7.69 16.44 -17.63
C THR A 254 -8.92 16.49 -16.74
#